data_AF-A0A6N4DJ23-F1
#
_entry.id   AF-A0A6N4DJ23-F1
#
_cell.length_a   1.000
_cell.length_b   1.000
_cell.length_c   1.000
_cell.angle_alpha   90.00
_cell.angle_beta   90.00
_cell.angle_gamma   90.00
#
_symmetry.space_group_name_H-M   'P 1'
#
loop_
_entity.id
_entity.type
_entity.pdbx_description
1 polymer ?
#
loop_
_entity_poly.entity_id
_entity_poly.type
_entity_poly.pdbx_seq_one_letter_code
_entity_poly.pdbx_strand_id
1 'polypeptide(L)'
;MASEPLQLRINTIDTVEVAPPDATGDGGVARTDPARVVLYGAAWCGVCERAKRYFRARRIPFTEYDVEKSAKGRRDYRRLGGRGVPIILVGKRRMDGFSEEHFATLYRR
;
A
#
# COMPACT_ATOMS: atom_id res chain seq x y z
N MET A 1 -35.03 -46.47 -15.11
CA MET A 1 -34.03 -45.95 -14.16
C MET A 1 -33.64 -44.57 -14.69
N ALA A 2 -34.44 -43.53 -14.39
CA ALA A 2 -34.19 -42.50 -13.35
C ALA A 2 -32.84 -41.79 -13.58
N SER A 3 -32.80 -40.69 -14.35
CA SER A 3 -33.07 -39.30 -13.93
C SER A 3 -32.37 -38.91 -12.63
N GLU A 4 -31.33 -38.08 -12.74
CA GLU A 4 -31.37 -36.68 -12.30
C GLU A 4 -30.08 -35.96 -12.72
N PRO A 5 -30.15 -34.77 -13.34
CA PRO A 5 -28.99 -33.91 -13.54
C PRO A 5 -28.70 -33.11 -12.27
N LEU A 6 -27.50 -33.26 -11.70
CA LEU A 6 -27.00 -32.39 -10.65
C LEU A 6 -26.72 -30.99 -11.23
N GLN A 7 -27.58 -30.04 -10.90
CA GLN A 7 -27.36 -28.62 -11.13
C GLN A 7 -26.36 -28.09 -10.11
N LEU A 8 -25.12 -27.83 -10.53
CA LEU A 8 -24.21 -26.98 -9.76
C LEU A 8 -24.25 -25.56 -10.36
N ARG A 9 -25.04 -24.69 -9.74
CA ARG A 9 -24.97 -23.24 -9.94
C ARG A 9 -24.06 -22.68 -8.86
N ILE A 10 -22.78 -22.42 -9.15
CA ILE A 10 -21.95 -21.61 -8.25
C ILE A 10 -21.08 -20.65 -9.06
N ASN A 11 -21.66 -19.47 -9.24
CA ASN A 11 -21.08 -18.13 -9.30
C ASN A 11 -19.69 -17.95 -9.92
N THR A 12 -19.71 -17.62 -11.22
CA THR A 12 -18.70 -16.79 -11.87
C THR A 12 -18.37 -15.58 -11.00
N ILE A 13 -17.15 -15.54 -10.49
CA ILE A 13 -16.48 -14.28 -10.18
C ILE A 13 -15.41 -14.08 -11.26
N ASP A 14 -15.49 -12.86 -11.74
CA ASP A 14 -14.86 -12.22 -12.87
C ASP A 14 -13.33 -12.13 -12.73
N THR A 15 -12.66 -12.27 -13.87
CA THR A 15 -11.32 -11.73 -14.21
C THR A 15 -10.15 -12.09 -13.29
N VAL A 16 -9.44 -13.18 -13.61
CA VAL A 16 -7.98 -13.21 -13.42
C VAL A 16 -7.34 -12.64 -14.68
N GLU A 17 -7.12 -11.33 -14.71
CA GLU A 17 -6.24 -10.75 -15.72
C GLU A 17 -4.80 -10.96 -15.25
N VAL A 18 -4.25 -12.09 -15.68
CA VAL A 18 -2.82 -12.39 -15.66
C VAL A 18 -2.13 -11.37 -16.56
N ALA A 19 -1.24 -10.56 -15.98
CA ALA A 19 -0.41 -9.62 -16.70
C ALA A 19 0.42 -10.33 -17.79
N PRO A 20 0.41 -9.87 -19.05
CA PRO A 20 1.39 -10.32 -20.02
C PRO A 20 2.76 -9.63 -19.77
N PRO A 21 3.88 -10.37 -19.83
CA PRO A 21 5.22 -9.82 -19.73
C PRO A 21 5.80 -9.59 -21.12
N ASP A 22 5.67 -8.40 -21.71
CA ASP A 22 6.40 -8.11 -22.95
C ASP A 22 6.91 -6.67 -23.06
N ALA A 23 8.19 -6.60 -23.38
CA ALA A 23 8.96 -5.40 -23.61
C ALA A 23 8.67 -4.83 -25.02
N THR A 24 8.84 -3.51 -25.13
CA THR A 24 9.13 -2.68 -26.32
C THR A 24 8.11 -1.55 -26.47
N GLY A 25 8.55 -0.29 -26.38
CA GLY A 25 7.75 0.85 -26.82
C GLY A 25 7.98 2.13 -26.02
N ASP A 26 8.86 2.98 -26.56
CA ASP A 26 9.06 4.39 -26.28
C ASP A 26 7.75 5.21 -26.25
N GLY A 27 7.60 6.11 -25.27
CA GLY A 27 6.40 6.95 -25.09
C GLY A 27 5.76 6.84 -23.70
N GLY A 28 6.49 7.28 -22.67
CA GLY A 28 6.08 7.18 -21.26
C GLY A 28 4.83 7.98 -20.89
N VAL A 29 3.65 7.43 -21.18
CA VAL A 29 2.42 7.78 -20.48
C VAL A 29 2.61 7.34 -19.04
N ALA A 30 2.86 8.30 -18.15
CA ALA A 30 3.02 8.06 -16.73
C ALA A 30 1.78 7.34 -16.21
N ARG A 31 1.90 6.03 -15.99
CA ARG A 31 0.89 5.24 -15.28
C ARG A 31 0.55 6.01 -14.00
N THR A 32 -0.70 6.48 -13.90
CA THR A 32 -1.28 7.03 -12.67
C THR A 32 -1.55 5.89 -11.69
N ASP A 33 -0.56 5.01 -11.50
CA ASP A 33 -0.59 4.02 -10.44
C ASP A 33 -0.69 4.81 -9.12
N PRO A 34 -1.68 4.51 -8.26
CA PRO A 34 -1.79 5.17 -6.97
C PRO A 34 -0.46 5.03 -6.26
N ALA A 35 0.13 6.17 -5.89
CA ALA A 35 1.49 6.20 -5.39
C ALA A 35 1.59 5.28 -4.17
N ARG A 36 2.39 4.22 -4.28
CA ARG A 36 2.52 3.19 -3.24
C ARG A 36 2.86 3.83 -1.90
N VAL A 37 2.01 3.66 -0.90
CA VAL A 37 2.23 4.19 0.45
C VAL A 37 2.81 3.10 1.35
N VAL A 38 3.92 3.38 2.01
CA VAL A 38 4.52 2.51 3.03
C VAL A 38 4.72 3.31 4.31
N LEU A 39 4.15 2.84 5.41
CA LEU A 39 4.29 3.44 6.73
C LEU A 39 5.20 2.56 7.58
N TYR A 40 6.29 3.14 8.07
CA TYR A 40 7.14 2.55 9.10
C TYR A 40 6.74 3.18 10.43
N GLY A 41 6.18 2.37 11.32
CA GLY A 41 5.63 2.82 12.60
C GLY A 41 6.02 1.91 13.75
N ALA A 42 5.45 2.16 14.91
CA ALA A 42 5.58 1.33 16.10
C ALA A 42 4.22 1.19 16.78
N ALA A 43 3.98 0.09 17.49
CA ALA A 43 2.69 -0.18 18.13
C ALA A 43 2.28 0.87 19.18
N TRP A 44 3.24 1.46 19.90
CA TRP A 44 2.99 2.47 20.94
C TRP A 44 2.83 3.90 20.38
N CYS A 45 3.02 4.10 19.08
CA CYS A 45 3.06 5.42 18.46
C CYS A 45 1.65 5.92 18.10
N GLY A 46 1.11 6.85 18.90
CA GLY A 46 -0.20 7.45 18.64
C GLY A 46 -0.30 8.22 17.31
N VAL A 47 0.79 8.84 16.86
CA VAL A 47 0.86 9.54 15.56
C VAL A 47 0.77 8.56 14.40
N CYS A 48 1.34 7.36 14.55
CA CYS A 48 1.29 6.30 13.56
C CYS A 48 -0.15 5.79 13.41
N GLU A 49 -0.89 5.66 14.52
CA GLU A 49 -2.31 5.30 14.49
C GLU A 49 -3.16 6.37 13.78
N ARG A 50 -2.89 7.67 14.02
CA ARG A 50 -3.55 8.76 13.30
C ARG A 50 -3.33 8.67 11.79
N ALA A 51 -2.11 8.40 11.35
CA ALA A 51 -1.79 8.23 9.93
C ALA A 51 -2.57 7.05 9.31
N LYS A 52 -2.60 5.91 10.00
CA LYS A 52 -3.35 4.73 9.54
C LYS A 52 -4.84 4.99 9.43
N ARG A 53 -5.43 5.65 10.43
CA ARG A 53 -6.84 6.06 10.39
C ARG A 53 -7.12 6.97 9.20
N TYR A 54 -6.25 7.94 8.93
CA TYR A 54 -6.37 8.83 7.79
C TYR A 54 -6.34 8.07 6.46
N PHE A 55 -5.37 7.15 6.28
CA PHE A 55 -5.26 6.33 5.06
C PHE A 55 -6.49 5.44 4.86
N ARG A 56 -6.93 4.76 5.94
CA ARG A 56 -8.13 3.91 5.92
C ARG A 56 -9.39 4.72 5.57
N ALA A 57 -9.58 5.88 6.20
CA ALA A 57 -10.73 6.75 5.94
C ALA A 57 -10.82 7.22 4.48
N ARG A 58 -9.67 7.43 3.83
CA ARG A 58 -9.57 7.85 2.43
C ARG A 58 -9.38 6.70 1.44
N ARG A 59 -9.47 5.45 1.90
CA ARG A 59 -9.26 4.23 1.10
C ARG A 59 -7.92 4.24 0.35
N ILE A 60 -6.89 4.81 0.96
CA ILE A 60 -5.55 4.87 0.40
C ILE A 60 -4.87 3.53 0.69
N PRO A 61 -4.44 2.77 -0.32
CA PRO A 61 -3.73 1.51 -0.09
C PRO A 61 -2.36 1.81 0.52
N PHE A 62 -2.07 1.21 1.67
CA PHE A 62 -0.79 1.35 2.35
C PHE A 62 -0.30 0.03 2.94
N THR A 63 1.02 -0.11 3.06
CA THR A 63 1.66 -1.19 3.81
C THR A 63 2.25 -0.64 5.10
N GLU A 64 1.94 -1.24 6.24
CA GLU A 64 2.56 -0.92 7.52
C GLU A 64 3.69 -1.91 7.83
N TYR A 65 4.84 -1.39 8.26
CA TYR A 65 5.90 -2.17 8.87
C TYR A 65 6.21 -1.63 10.26
N ASP A 66 6.03 -2.48 11.26
CA ASP A 66 6.46 -2.17 12.63
C ASP A 66 8.00 -2.26 12.70
N VAL A 67 8.65 -1.16 13.09
CA VAL A 67 10.12 -1.04 13.11
C VAL A 67 10.77 -1.80 14.26
N GLU A 68 9.98 -2.24 15.24
CA GLU A 68 10.45 -3.01 16.39
C GLU A 68 10.15 -4.50 16.21
N LYS A 69 8.96 -4.83 15.70
CA LYS A 69 8.49 -6.22 15.54
C LYS A 69 8.88 -6.85 14.21
N SER A 70 9.02 -6.07 13.13
CA SER A 70 9.36 -6.62 11.81
C SER A 70 10.87 -6.55 11.55
N ALA A 71 11.48 -7.67 11.16
CA ALA A 71 12.86 -7.68 10.68
C ALA A 71 13.05 -6.79 9.44
N LYS A 72 12.05 -6.76 8.55
CA LYS A 72 12.04 -5.86 7.39
C LYS A 72 11.89 -4.41 7.84
N GLY A 73 10.90 -4.10 8.68
CA GLY A 73 10.67 -2.76 9.21
C GLY A 73 11.92 -2.18 9.86
N ARG A 74 12.57 -2.94 10.74
CA ARG A 74 13.80 -2.55 11.44
C ARG A 74 14.97 -2.29 10.49
N ARG A 75 15.20 -3.17 9.52
CA ARG A 75 16.26 -2.98 8.51
C ARG A 75 16.01 -1.74 7.67
N ASP A 76 14.80 -1.61 7.15
CA ASP A 76 14.44 -0.53 6.22
C ASP A 76 14.43 0.82 6.97
N TYR A 77 13.94 0.87 8.20
CA TYR A 77 14.01 2.03 9.09
C TYR A 77 15.46 2.50 9.30
N ARG A 78 16.40 1.59 9.58
CA ARG A 78 17.83 1.92 9.70
C ARG A 78 18.41 2.41 8.37
N ARG A 79 18.06 1.78 7.25
CA ARG A 79 18.52 2.19 5.91
C ARG A 79 18.01 3.57 5.53
N LEU A 80 16.78 3.90 5.95
CA LEU A 80 16.20 5.22 5.81
C LEU A 80 16.83 6.22 6.79
N GLY A 81 17.74 5.83 7.70
CA GLY A 81 18.27 6.74 8.70
C GLY A 81 17.16 7.27 9.63
N GLY A 82 16.23 6.40 10.00
CA GLY A 82 15.09 6.76 10.82
C GLY A 82 15.51 7.29 12.19
N ARG A 83 15.05 8.50 12.50
CA ARG A 83 15.28 9.18 13.78
C ARG A 83 14.03 9.24 14.67
N GLY A 84 12.87 8.95 14.08
CA GLY A 84 11.59 8.89 14.75
C GLY A 84 10.56 8.23 13.85
N VAL A 85 9.41 7.89 14.45
CA VAL A 85 8.26 7.31 13.75
C VAL A 85 7.07 8.27 13.81
N PRO A 86 6.16 8.23 12.82
CA PRO A 86 6.18 7.40 11.62
C PRO A 86 7.13 7.92 10.53
N ILE A 87 7.67 7.02 9.70
CA ILE A 87 8.30 7.37 8.41
C ILE A 87 7.37 6.87 7.32
N ILE A 88 6.91 7.75 6.45
CA ILE A 88 5.95 7.44 5.39
C ILE A 88 6.66 7.61 4.05
N LEU A 89 6.66 6.57 3.24
CA LEU A 89 7.09 6.62 1.85
C LEU A 89 5.86 6.66 0.95
N VAL A 90 5.85 7.56 -0.03
CA VAL A 90 4.82 7.64 -1.06
C VAL A 90 5.53 7.60 -2.41
N GLY A 91 5.56 6.42 -3.01
CA GLY A 91 6.39 6.14 -4.18
C GLY A 91 7.88 6.37 -3.89
N LYS A 92 8.45 7.41 -4.50
CA LYS A 92 9.86 7.81 -4.32
C LYS A 92 10.05 8.91 -3.26
N ARG A 93 8.96 9.48 -2.75
CA ARG A 93 9.00 10.57 -1.76
C ARG A 93 8.96 10.00 -0.35
N ARG A 94 9.63 10.67 0.56
CA ARG A 94 9.64 10.37 1.99
C ARG A 94 9.03 11.55 2.77
N MET A 95 8.31 11.20 3.82
CA MET A 95 7.77 12.11 4.82
C MET A 95 8.09 11.53 6.21
N ASP A 96 8.73 12.31 7.07
CA ASP A 96 8.95 11.97 8.46
C ASP A 96 7.87 12.64 9.32
N GLY A 97 7.26 11.88 10.23
CA GLY A 97 6.06 12.28 10.96
C GLY A 97 4.79 12.14 10.13
N PHE A 98 3.68 12.67 10.66
CA PHE A 98 2.40 12.67 9.96
C PHE A 98 1.65 14.00 10.12
N SER A 99 1.28 14.58 8.98
CA SER A 99 0.40 15.74 8.85
C SER A 99 -0.51 15.47 7.65
N GLU A 100 -1.82 15.64 7.85
CA GLU A 100 -2.83 15.38 6.84
C GLU A 100 -2.64 16.25 5.59
N GLU A 101 -2.29 17.51 5.81
CA GLU A 101 -2.14 18.53 4.76
C GLU A 101 -0.90 18.28 3.91
N HIS A 102 0.23 17.98 4.57
CA HIS A 102 1.47 17.63 3.89
C HIS A 102 1.33 16.29 3.15
N PHE A 103 0.71 15.29 3.78
CA PHE A 103 0.47 14.02 3.13
C PHE A 103 -0.46 14.18 1.92
N ALA A 104 -1.54 14.95 2.02
CA ALA A 104 -2.44 15.20 0.90
C ALA A 104 -1.71 15.82 -0.29
N THR A 105 -0.90 16.86 -0.05
CA THR A 105 -0.06 17.48 -1.09
C THR A 105 0.92 16.49 -1.71
N LEU A 106 1.49 15.61 -0.87
CA LEU A 106 2.43 14.59 -1.27
C LEU A 106 1.75 13.37 -1.93
N TYR A 107 0.44 13.21 -1.81
CA TYR A 107 -0.32 12.10 -2.42
C TYR A 107 -1.06 12.52 -3.70
N ARG A 108 -1.58 13.75 -3.75
CA ARG A 108 -2.32 14.36 -4.87
C ARG A 108 -1.44 14.71 -6.06
N ARG A 109 -0.68 13.76 -6.59
CA ARG A 109 -0.10 13.97 -7.93
C ARG A 109 -1.16 14.45 -8.91
#